data_AF-A0A8T6WIK6-F1
#
_entry.id   AF-A0A8T6WIK6-F1
#
_cell.length_a   1.000
_cell.length_b   1.000
_cell.length_c   1.000
_cell.angle_alpha   90.00
_cell.angle_beta   90.00
_cell.angle_gamma   90.00
#
_symmetry.space_group_name_H-M   'P 1'
#
loop_
_entity.id
_entity.type
_entity.pdbx_description
1 polymer ?
#
loop_
_entity_poly.entity_id
_entity_poly.type
_entity_poly.pdbx_seq_one_letter_code
_entity_poly.pdbx_strand_id
1 'polypeptide(L)'
;QVLKLIAKRSGRDVRSAVNDLQALAQDKKRINYQDVSWLGERDRKQVIFKVLRTIFYSGDAWEAKRALDAADVDSDMLFEWIYENAPRHLEDPHDLARAMDALSMADVY
;
A
#
# COMPACT_ATOMS: atom_id res chain seq x y z
N GLN A 1 0.52 15.89 -19.56
CA GLN A 1 -0.44 16.37 -18.54
C GLN A 1 -0.84 15.27 -17.57
N VAL A 2 -1.15 14.05 -18.04
CA VAL A 2 -1.46 12.87 -17.21
C VAL A 2 -0.37 12.52 -16.18
N LEU A 3 0.91 12.46 -16.58
CA LEU A 3 2.03 12.20 -15.65
C LEU A 3 2.12 13.20 -14.48
N LYS A 4 1.85 14.49 -14.74
CA LYS A 4 1.80 15.51 -13.67
C LYS A 4 0.59 15.32 -12.77
N LEU A 5 -0.52 14.82 -13.30
CA LEU A 5 -1.69 14.49 -12.52
C LEU A 5 -1.37 13.33 -11.59
N ILE A 6 -0.85 12.21 -12.10
CA ILE A 6 -0.41 11.04 -11.32
C ILE A 6 0.59 11.47 -10.25
N ALA A 7 1.67 12.18 -10.59
CA ALA A 7 2.67 12.63 -9.61
C ALA A 7 2.10 13.57 -8.51
N LYS A 8 1.15 14.44 -8.86
CA LYS A 8 0.48 15.32 -7.87
C LYS A 8 -0.48 14.53 -6.98
N ARG A 9 -1.10 13.52 -7.57
CA ARG A 9 -2.03 12.61 -6.95
C ARG A 9 -1.29 11.73 -5.93
N SER A 10 -0.14 11.15 -6.27
CA SER A 10 0.54 10.16 -5.41
C SER A 10 1.12 10.71 -4.11
N GLY A 11 0.94 12.02 -3.86
CA GLY A 11 1.15 12.61 -2.54
C GLY A 11 2.57 12.47 -2.05
N ARG A 12 3.55 12.59 -2.96
CA ARG A 12 5.00 12.39 -2.76
C ARG A 12 5.47 10.95 -2.55
N ASP A 13 4.59 9.98 -2.67
CA ASP A 13 4.96 8.58 -2.73
C ASP A 13 5.21 8.20 -4.20
N VAL A 14 6.49 8.05 -4.54
CA VAL A 14 6.91 7.72 -5.91
C VAL A 14 6.53 6.29 -6.28
N ARG A 15 6.45 5.37 -5.31
CA ARG A 15 6.06 3.98 -5.57
C ARG A 15 4.59 3.91 -5.92
N SER A 16 3.73 4.53 -5.11
CA SER A 16 2.30 4.64 -5.44
C SER A 16 2.08 5.26 -6.82
N ALA A 17 2.89 6.25 -7.21
CA ALA A 17 2.83 6.85 -8.55
C ALA A 17 3.19 5.87 -9.68
N VAL A 18 4.19 5.02 -9.46
CA VAL A 18 4.63 4.01 -10.42
C VAL A 18 3.60 2.90 -10.54
N ASN A 19 3.05 2.41 -9.42
CA ASN A 19 2.03 1.36 -9.42
C ASN A 19 0.72 1.86 -10.07
N ASP A 20 0.27 3.07 -9.74
CA ASP A 20 -0.90 3.68 -10.39
C ASP A 20 -0.67 3.84 -11.90
N LEU A 21 0.54 4.25 -12.31
CA LEU A 21 0.90 4.35 -13.72
C LEU A 21 0.90 2.98 -14.39
N GLN A 22 1.45 1.96 -13.75
CA GLN A 22 1.50 0.59 -14.26
C GLN A 22 0.10 0.01 -14.43
N ALA A 23 -0.77 0.12 -13.41
CA ALA A 23 -2.16 -0.31 -13.46
C ALA A 23 -2.96 0.42 -14.56
N LEU A 24 -2.74 1.72 -14.73
CA LEU A 24 -3.38 2.50 -15.80
C LEU A 24 -2.82 2.19 -17.21
N ALA A 25 -1.55 1.81 -17.30
CA ALA A 25 -0.86 1.51 -18.55
C ALA A 25 -1.08 0.07 -19.01
N GLN A 26 -1.50 -0.83 -18.11
CA GLN A 26 -1.72 -2.23 -18.43
C GLN A 26 -2.74 -2.34 -19.58
N ASP A 27 -2.33 -3.01 -20.65
CA ASP A 27 -3.06 -3.18 -21.92
C ASP A 27 -3.43 -1.90 -22.70
N LYS A 28 -2.87 -0.74 -22.37
CA LYS A 28 -3.13 0.53 -23.08
C LYS A 28 -1.87 1.16 -23.69
N LYS A 29 -1.92 1.46 -24.99
CA LYS A 29 -0.86 2.23 -25.69
C LYS A 29 -0.92 3.74 -25.41
N ARG A 30 -2.04 4.26 -24.89
CA ARG A 30 -2.24 5.67 -24.52
C ARG A 30 -3.18 5.78 -23.32
N ILE A 31 -2.81 6.64 -22.37
CA ILE A 31 -3.62 6.99 -21.19
C ILE A 31 -4.14 8.41 -21.39
N ASN A 32 -5.45 8.60 -21.20
CA ASN A 32 -6.12 9.90 -21.33
C ASN A 32 -6.53 10.47 -19.96
N TYR A 33 -7.03 11.70 -19.91
CA TYR A 33 -7.32 12.39 -18.63
C TYR A 33 -8.51 11.75 -17.87
N GLN A 34 -9.47 11.17 -18.60
CA GLN A 34 -10.64 10.50 -18.02
C GLN A 34 -10.26 9.17 -17.37
N ASP A 35 -9.24 8.47 -17.88
CA ASP A 35 -8.68 7.28 -17.26
C ASP A 35 -8.09 7.55 -15.86
N VAL A 36 -7.76 8.79 -15.55
CA VAL A 36 -7.02 9.17 -14.34
C VAL A 36 -7.92 9.92 -13.35
N SER A 37 -9.12 10.36 -13.77
CA SER A 37 -9.97 11.23 -12.96
C SER A 37 -10.55 10.54 -11.72
N TRP A 38 -10.75 9.22 -11.74
CA TRP A 38 -11.31 8.43 -10.64
C TRP A 38 -10.32 8.06 -9.53
N LEU A 39 -9.00 8.28 -9.71
CA LEU A 39 -7.99 8.01 -8.69
C LEU A 39 -8.11 9.02 -7.52
N GLY A 40 -8.93 8.73 -6.52
CA GLY A 40 -9.02 9.53 -5.29
C GLY A 40 -8.01 9.06 -4.24
N GLU A 41 -6.74 9.50 -4.27
CA GLU A 41 -5.75 8.98 -3.29
C GLU A 41 -5.93 9.46 -1.87
N ARG A 42 -6.59 10.59 -1.64
CA ARG A 42 -6.66 11.11 -0.27
C ARG A 42 -7.48 10.19 0.62
N ASP A 43 -8.55 9.63 0.07
CA ASP A 43 -9.37 8.64 0.75
C ASP A 43 -8.63 7.31 0.88
N ARG A 44 -7.98 6.82 -0.18
CA ARG A 44 -7.18 5.58 -0.13
C ARG A 44 -6.04 5.63 0.90
N LYS A 45 -5.28 6.73 0.96
CA LYS A 45 -4.22 6.90 1.97
C LYS A 45 -4.78 6.96 3.39
N GLN A 46 -5.93 7.57 3.62
CA GLN A 46 -6.55 7.56 4.95
C GLN A 46 -7.03 6.16 5.35
N VAL A 47 -7.58 5.42 4.40
CA VAL A 47 -8.04 4.03 4.60
C VAL A 47 -6.85 3.11 4.88
N ILE A 48 -5.75 3.19 4.11
CA ILE A 48 -4.58 2.31 4.32
C ILE A 48 -3.93 2.52 5.69
N PHE A 49 -3.83 3.75 6.20
CA PHE A 49 -3.30 3.98 7.55
C PHE A 49 -4.19 3.40 8.65
N LYS A 50 -5.51 3.30 8.42
CA LYS A 50 -6.41 2.61 9.35
C LYS A 50 -6.17 1.10 9.31
N VAL A 51 -6.02 0.52 8.13
CA VAL A 51 -5.68 -0.90 7.95
C VAL A 51 -4.36 -1.24 8.63
N LEU A 52 -3.29 -0.46 8.37
CA LEU A 52 -1.97 -0.66 8.98
C LEU A 52 -2.03 -0.61 10.51
N ARG A 53 -2.82 0.31 11.07
CA ARG A 53 -3.01 0.37 12.53
C ARG A 53 -3.62 -0.92 13.08
N THR A 54 -4.63 -1.47 12.40
CA THR A 54 -5.22 -2.74 12.82
C THR A 54 -4.22 -3.89 12.69
N ILE A 55 -3.42 -3.93 11.62
CA ILE A 55 -2.39 -4.96 11.41
C ILE A 55 -1.33 -4.93 12.52
N PHE A 56 -0.80 -3.75 12.88
CA PHE A 56 0.29 -3.66 13.86
C PHE A 56 -0.16 -3.75 15.32
N TYR A 57 -1.40 -3.38 15.64
CA TYR A 57 -1.84 -3.23 17.03
C TYR A 57 -3.05 -4.09 17.42
N SER A 58 -3.63 -4.88 16.52
CA SER A 58 -4.69 -5.80 16.92
C SER A 58 -4.12 -6.93 17.79
N GLY A 59 -4.83 -7.24 18.88
CA GLY A 59 -4.55 -8.42 19.71
C GLY A 59 -5.11 -9.73 19.13
N ASP A 60 -5.83 -9.66 18.01
CA ASP A 60 -6.46 -10.81 17.35
C ASP A 60 -5.99 -10.92 15.89
N ALA A 61 -5.26 -11.99 15.59
CA ALA A 61 -4.79 -12.28 14.24
C ALA A 61 -5.94 -12.38 13.21
N TRP A 62 -7.15 -12.77 13.64
CA TRP A 62 -8.31 -12.83 12.75
C TRP A 62 -8.87 -11.45 12.40
N GLU A 63 -8.77 -10.49 13.32
CA GLU A 63 -9.10 -9.09 13.04
C GLU A 63 -8.07 -8.46 12.09
N ALA A 64 -6.77 -8.70 12.32
CA ALA A 64 -5.72 -8.25 11.40
C ALA A 64 -5.93 -8.82 9.99
N LYS A 65 -6.28 -10.11 9.87
CA LYS A 65 -6.60 -10.74 8.58
C LYS A 65 -7.82 -10.09 7.91
N ARG A 66 -8.90 -9.85 8.65
CA ARG A 66 -10.08 -9.17 8.06
C ARG A 66 -9.77 -7.75 7.59
N ALA A 67 -8.89 -7.03 8.30
CA ALA A 67 -8.45 -5.72 7.87
C ALA A 67 -7.64 -5.78 6.57
N LEU A 68 -6.81 -6.83 6.41
CA LEU A 68 -6.11 -7.13 5.16
C LEU A 68 -7.11 -7.39 4.02
N ASP A 69 -8.07 -8.30 4.24
CA ASP A 69 -9.07 -8.69 3.23
C ASP A 69 -10.00 -7.53 2.82
N ALA A 70 -10.22 -6.57 3.73
CA ALA A 70 -11.06 -5.39 3.48
C ALA A 70 -10.30 -4.19 2.89
N ALA A 71 -8.99 -4.31 2.69
CA ALA A 71 -8.18 -3.23 2.13
C ALA A 71 -8.51 -3.05 0.64
N ASP A 72 -8.80 -1.82 0.23
CA ASP A 72 -9.07 -1.45 -1.17
C ASP A 72 -7.78 -1.20 -1.96
N VAL A 73 -6.80 -2.11 -1.79
CA VAL A 73 -5.51 -2.13 -2.47
C VAL A 73 -5.14 -3.59 -2.79
N ASP A 74 -4.37 -3.80 -3.84
CA ASP A 74 -3.85 -5.14 -4.14
C ASP A 74 -2.85 -5.61 -3.07
N SER A 75 -2.65 -6.93 -3.00
CA SER A 75 -1.84 -7.57 -1.97
C SER A 75 -0.37 -7.16 -2.05
N ASP A 76 0.19 -6.95 -3.24
CA ASP A 76 1.58 -6.54 -3.44
C ASP A 76 1.78 -5.12 -2.91
N MET A 77 0.86 -4.20 -3.24
CA MET A 77 0.87 -2.85 -2.72
C MET A 77 0.73 -2.85 -1.20
N LEU A 78 -0.18 -3.64 -0.64
CA LEU A 78 -0.37 -3.74 0.81
C LEU A 78 0.87 -4.30 1.53
N PHE A 79 1.53 -5.30 0.94
CA PHE A 79 2.79 -5.86 1.43
C PHE A 79 3.87 -4.78 1.53
N GLU A 80 4.06 -4.00 0.46
CA GLU A 80 4.99 -2.87 0.44
C GLU A 80 4.67 -1.83 1.51
N TRP A 81 3.39 -1.50 1.72
CA TRP A 81 2.97 -0.58 2.79
C TRP A 81 3.31 -1.12 4.17
N ILE A 82 3.13 -2.41 4.42
CA ILE A 82 3.50 -3.04 5.70
C ILE A 82 5.02 -2.98 5.88
N TYR A 83 5.78 -3.39 4.86
CA TYR A 83 7.25 -3.38 4.89
C TYR A 83 7.82 -1.98 5.19
N GLU A 84 7.33 -0.94 4.52
CA GLU A 84 7.80 0.44 4.72
C GLU A 84 7.47 1.03 6.09
N ASN A 85 6.38 0.57 6.70
CA ASN A 85 5.88 1.14 7.96
C ASN A 85 6.24 0.29 9.18
N ALA A 86 6.67 -0.97 9.00
CA ALA A 86 7.10 -1.83 10.09
C ALA A 86 8.16 -1.17 11.00
N PRO A 87 9.24 -0.53 10.49
CA PRO A 87 10.22 0.14 11.36
C PRO A 87 9.69 1.35 12.13
N ARG A 88 8.57 1.94 11.70
CA ARG A 88 7.93 3.06 12.41
C ARG A 88 6.96 2.61 13.48
N HIS A 89 6.39 1.41 13.35
CA HIS A 89 5.38 0.89 14.27
C HIS A 89 5.93 -0.12 15.27
N LEU A 90 7.03 -0.79 14.93
CA LEU A 90 7.72 -1.77 15.78
C LEU A 90 9.04 -1.17 16.26
N GLU A 91 8.97 -0.43 17.37
CA GLU A 91 10.15 0.22 17.97
C GLU A 91 11.06 -0.76 18.71
N ASP A 92 10.50 -1.89 19.20
CA ASP A 92 11.29 -2.95 19.82
C ASP A 92 12.11 -3.71 18.74
N PRO A 93 13.44 -3.77 18.85
CA PRO A 93 14.29 -4.43 17.86
C PRO A 93 14.01 -5.92 17.65
N HIS A 94 13.58 -6.63 18.70
CA HIS A 94 13.24 -8.04 18.59
C HIS A 94 11.91 -8.23 17.85
N ASP A 95 10.93 -7.35 18.08
CA ASP A 95 9.66 -7.39 17.36
C ASP A 95 9.84 -7.04 15.88
N LEU A 96 10.63 -6.00 15.59
CA LEU A 96 10.97 -5.64 14.22
C LEU A 96 11.72 -6.76 13.51
N ALA A 97 12.71 -7.40 14.15
CA ALA A 97 13.44 -8.52 13.56
C ALA A 97 12.51 -9.68 13.19
N ARG A 98 11.59 -10.06 14.09
CA ARG A 98 10.60 -11.12 13.81
C ARG A 98 9.65 -10.74 12.67
N ALA A 99 9.20 -9.49 12.63
CA ALA A 99 8.34 -9.01 11.55
C ALA A 99 9.06 -9.00 10.20
N MET A 100 10.32 -8.56 10.14
CA MET A 100 11.11 -8.55 8.91
C MET A 100 11.41 -9.97 8.42
N ASP A 101 11.67 -10.92 9.33
CA ASP A 101 11.83 -12.34 8.98
C ASP A 101 10.54 -12.94 8.40
N ALA A 102 9.39 -12.64 9.01
CA ALA A 102 8.08 -13.06 8.51
C ALA A 102 7.75 -12.43 7.15
N LEU A 103 8.06 -11.15 6.94
CA LEU A 103 7.90 -10.47 5.65
C LEU A 103 8.82 -11.07 4.59
N SER A 104 10.07 -11.39 4.93
CA SER A 104 10.99 -12.08 4.02
C SER A 104 10.47 -13.45 3.62
N MET A 105 9.81 -14.17 4.52
CA MET A 105 9.19 -15.45 4.18
C MET A 105 8.00 -15.23 3.25
N ALA A 106 7.13 -14.26 3.54
CA ALA A 106 5.95 -13.97 2.74
C ALA A 106 6.25 -13.48 1.31
N ASP A 107 7.45 -12.92 1.05
CA ASP A 107 7.89 -12.56 -0.31
C ASP A 107 8.30 -13.78 -1.15
N VAL A 108 8.71 -14.88 -0.50
CA VAL A 108 9.21 -16.09 -1.17
C VAL A 108 8.08 -17.06 -1.57
N TYR A 109 6.94 -17.02 -0.87
CA TYR A 109 5.83 -17.98 -1.01
C TYR A 109 4.56 -17.30 -1.52
#